data_AF-A0A060CYB5-F1
#
_entry.id   AF-A0A060CYB5-F1
#
_cell.length_a   1.000
_cell.length_b   1.000
_cell.length_c   1.000
_cell.angle_alpha   90.00
_cell.angle_beta   90.00
_cell.angle_gamma   90.00
#
_symmetry.space_group_name_H-M   'P 1'
#
loop_
_entity.id
_entity.type
_entity.pdbx_description
1 polymer ?
#
loop_
_entity_poly.entity_id
_entity_poly.type
_entity_poly.pdbx_seq_one_letter_code
_entity_poly.pdbx_strand_id
1 'polypeptide(L)'
;MNSMNTMIIMSMISMCWWRKNIILMLLSLEMLIMTLFMVISMSLSLSSISSLLIMLAMMVSGSSLGLSLLVSISHSHNSSMSYPLNMLT
;
A
#
# COMPACT_ATOMS: atom_id res chain seq x y z
N MET A 1 10.89 20.66 -7.01
CA MET A 1 11.05 19.30 -7.55
C MET A 1 10.72 18.26 -6.49
N ASN A 2 9.44 18.03 -6.23
CA ASN A 2 8.53 18.88 -5.43
C ASN A 2 7.98 17.93 -4.34
N SER A 3 7.50 18.40 -3.19
CA SER A 3 7.14 17.58 -2.02
C SER A 3 6.49 16.19 -2.28
N MET A 4 5.68 16.02 -3.32
CA MET A 4 5.13 14.73 -3.74
C MET A 4 6.21 13.69 -4.11
N ASN A 5 7.26 14.06 -4.86
CA ASN A 5 8.34 13.13 -5.20
C ASN A 5 9.07 12.64 -3.94
N THR A 6 9.26 13.52 -2.95
CA THR A 6 9.86 13.13 -1.67
C THR A 6 8.95 12.18 -0.90
N MET A 7 7.63 12.38 -0.92
CA MET A 7 6.68 11.45 -0.28
C MET A 7 6.70 10.06 -0.94
N ILE A 8 6.76 9.99 -2.28
CA ILE A 8 6.87 8.72 -3.01
C ILE A 8 8.15 7.99 -2.62
N ILE A 9 9.30 8.68 -2.64
CA ILE A 9 10.59 8.08 -2.28
C ILE A 9 10.59 7.59 -0.83
N MET A 10 10.07 8.39 0.10
CA MET A 10 9.96 7.98 1.51
C MET A 10 9.03 6.78 1.71
N SER A 11 7.90 6.73 0.99
CA SER A 11 6.99 5.59 1.03
C SER A 11 7.65 4.31 0.49
N MET A 12 8.37 4.40 -0.63
CA MET A 12 9.14 3.31 -1.21
C MET A 12 10.22 2.80 -0.26
N ILE A 13 11.03 3.69 0.33
CA ILE A 13 12.03 3.31 1.33
C ILE A 13 11.37 2.61 2.53
N SER A 14 10.22 3.12 2.99
CA SER A 14 9.53 2.55 4.15
C SER A 14 8.92 1.17 3.87
N MET A 15 8.57 0.87 2.62
CA MET A 15 8.10 -0.45 2.20
C MET A 15 9.26 -1.45 2.11
N CYS A 16 10.40 -1.03 1.56
CA CYS A 16 11.60 -1.88 1.44
C CYS A 16 12.24 -2.21 2.80
N TRP A 17 12.00 -1.38 3.83
CA TRP A 17 12.50 -1.67 5.16
C TRP A 17 11.64 -2.76 5.81
N TRP A 18 12.18 -3.98 5.86
CA TRP A 18 11.52 -5.10 6.52
C TRP A 18 11.14 -4.75 7.97
N ARG A 19 9.84 -4.73 8.25
CA ARG A 19 9.30 -4.45 9.59
C ARG A 19 8.67 -5.70 10.16
N LYS A 20 8.83 -5.90 11.48
CA LYS A 20 8.33 -7.07 12.19
C LYS A 20 6.81 -7.24 12.11
N ASN A 21 6.06 -6.14 12.01
CA ASN A 21 4.60 -6.16 11.96
C ASN A 21 4.12 -5.92 10.53
N ILE A 22 3.33 -6.85 10.00
CA ILE A 22 2.82 -6.82 8.62
C ILE A 22 1.87 -5.63 8.40
N ILE A 23 1.13 -5.21 9.45
CA ILE A 23 0.21 -4.05 9.39
C ILE A 23 0.97 -2.77 9.00
N LEU A 24 2.17 -2.57 9.54
CA LEU A 24 2.99 -1.39 9.25
C LEU A 24 3.52 -1.36 7.81
N MET A 25 3.61 -2.53 7.16
CA MET A 25 3.97 -2.66 5.74
C MET A 25 2.75 -2.39 4.83
N LEU A 26 1.56 -2.83 5.25
CA LEU A 26 0.31 -2.47 4.56
C LEU A 26 0.05 -0.96 4.59
N LEU A 27 0.32 -0.32 5.73
CA LEU A 27 0.16 1.13 5.86
C LEU A 27 1.13 1.91 4.95
N SER A 28 2.37 1.45 4.79
CA SER A 28 3.31 2.11 3.86
C SER A 28 2.90 1.91 2.40
N LEU A 29 2.31 0.77 2.05
CA LEU A 29 1.73 0.53 0.74
C LEU A 29 0.54 1.46 0.46
N GLU A 30 -0.36 1.65 1.42
CA GLU A 30 -1.51 2.56 1.28
C GLU A 30 -1.05 4.02 1.08
N MET A 31 -0.03 4.46 1.81
CA MET A 31 0.58 5.78 1.62
C MET A 31 1.20 5.95 0.23
N LEU A 32 1.88 4.92 -0.29
CA LEU A 32 2.45 4.95 -1.64
C LEU A 32 1.35 5.09 -2.70
N ILE A 33 0.30 4.31 -2.55
CA ILE A 33 -0.85 4.28 -3.47
C ILE A 33 -1.59 5.62 -3.47
N MET A 34 -1.80 6.23 -2.29
CA MET A 34 -2.43 7.55 -2.18
C MET A 34 -1.58 8.67 -2.79
N THR A 35 -0.25 8.63 -2.61
CA THR A 35 0.63 9.64 -3.22
C THR A 35 0.68 9.52 -4.74
N LEU A 36 0.64 8.30 -5.29
CA LEU A 36 0.48 8.07 -6.73
C LEU A 36 -0.86 8.61 -7.24
N PHE A 37 -1.96 8.37 -6.54
CA PHE A 37 -3.26 8.94 -6.90
C PHE A 37 -3.20 10.46 -6.97
N MET A 38 -2.59 11.12 -5.97
CA MET A 38 -2.46 12.57 -5.96
C MET A 38 -1.66 13.09 -7.16
N VAL A 39 -0.54 12.45 -7.51
CA VAL A 39 0.27 12.85 -8.69
C VAL A 39 -0.50 12.67 -10.00
N ILE A 40 -1.22 11.57 -10.15
CA ILE A 40 -2.01 11.29 -11.37
C ILE A 40 -3.20 12.25 -11.46
N SER A 41 -3.90 12.51 -10.34
CA SER A 41 -5.04 13.43 -10.31
C SER A 41 -4.67 14.86 -10.69
N MET A 42 -3.46 15.31 -10.35
CA MET A 42 -2.97 16.66 -10.70
C MET A 42 -2.52 16.78 -12.16
N SER A 43 -2.19 15.67 -12.82
CA SER A 43 -1.70 15.66 -14.21
C SER A 43 -2.78 15.36 -15.24
N LEU A 44 -3.90 14.75 -14.84
CA LEU A 44 -4.98 14.36 -15.74
C LEU A 44 -5.93 15.52 -16.09
N SER A 45 -6.41 15.51 -17.33
CA SER A 45 -7.46 16.41 -17.81
C SER A 45 -8.86 15.91 -17.42
N LEU A 46 -9.85 16.82 -17.42
CA LEU A 46 -11.24 16.53 -17.01
C LEU A 46 -11.87 15.32 -17.72
N SER A 47 -11.45 15.00 -18.96
CA SER A 47 -11.98 13.87 -19.74
C SER A 47 -11.60 12.49 -19.19
N SER A 48 -10.67 12.43 -18.24
CA SER A 48 -10.10 11.18 -17.70
C SER A 48 -10.49 10.91 -16.23
N ILE A 49 -11.55 11.57 -15.75
CA ILE A 49 -12.09 11.36 -14.39
C ILE A 49 -12.58 9.92 -14.16
N SER A 50 -13.14 9.27 -15.18
CA SER A 50 -13.59 7.87 -15.07
C SER A 50 -12.43 6.92 -14.75
N SER A 51 -11.25 7.12 -15.37
CA SER A 51 -10.06 6.33 -15.05
C SER A 51 -9.53 6.56 -13.64
N LEU A 52 -9.62 7.79 -13.11
CA LEU A 52 -9.26 8.09 -11.72
C LEU A 52 -10.17 7.35 -10.72
N LEU A 53 -11.48 7.29 -10.99
CA LEU A 53 -12.44 6.59 -10.15
C LEU A 53 -12.21 5.07 -10.17
N ILE A 54 -11.94 4.50 -11.34
CA ILE A 54 -11.61 3.07 -11.48
C ILE A 54 -10.31 2.75 -10.72
N MET A 55 -9.30 3.61 -10.84
CA MET A 55 -8.05 3.47 -10.09
C MET A 55 -8.30 3.47 -8.58
N LEU A 56 -9.12 4.40 -8.06
CA LEU A 56 -9.53 4.45 -6.65
C LEU A 56 -10.20 3.15 -6.19
N ALA A 57 -11.15 2.62 -6.95
CA ALA A 57 -11.83 1.37 -6.63
C ALA A 57 -10.86 0.19 -6.55
N MET A 58 -9.95 0.07 -7.54
CA MET A 58 -8.95 -0.99 -7.55
C MET A 58 -7.98 -0.88 -6.37
N MET A 59 -7.55 0.32 -6.02
CA MET A 59 -6.65 0.57 -4.89
C MET A 59 -7.28 0.16 -3.55
N VAL A 60 -8.54 0.53 -3.28
CA VAL A 60 -9.26 0.13 -2.07
C VAL A 60 -9.51 -1.38 -2.03
N SER A 61 -9.80 -2.00 -3.17
CA SER A 61 -9.97 -3.45 -3.23
C SER A 61 -8.67 -4.19 -2.90
N GLY A 62 -7.51 -3.71 -3.38
CA GLY A 62 -6.20 -4.29 -3.10
C GLY A 62 -5.81 -4.21 -1.62
N SER A 63 -6.10 -3.10 -0.94
CA SER A 63 -5.85 -2.97 0.49
C SER A 63 -6.77 -3.88 1.33
N SER A 64 -8.04 -4.03 0.93
CA SER A 64 -8.97 -4.97 1.58
C SER A 64 -8.50 -6.43 1.47
N LEU A 65 -7.97 -6.83 0.31
CA LEU A 65 -7.39 -8.14 0.11
C LEU A 65 -6.16 -8.34 1.01
N GLY A 66 -5.26 -7.36 1.09
CA GLY A 66 -4.09 -7.43 1.97
C GLY A 66 -4.44 -7.52 3.45
N LEU A 67 -5.49 -6.85 3.91
CA LEU A 67 -6.02 -7.00 5.27
C LEU A 67 -6.62 -8.39 5.51
N SER A 68 -7.37 -8.93 4.56
CA SER A 68 -7.94 -10.28 4.67
C SER A 68 -6.85 -11.37 4.80
N LEU A 69 -5.74 -11.20 4.07
CA LEU A 69 -4.56 -12.05 4.21
C LEU A 69 -3.92 -11.92 5.59
N LEU A 70 -3.84 -10.71 6.12
CA LEU A 70 -3.31 -10.49 7.47
C LEU A 70 -4.17 -11.17 8.54
N VAL A 71 -5.49 -11.14 8.39
CA VAL A 71 -6.41 -11.88 9.28
C VAL A 71 -6.15 -13.38 9.18
N SER A 72 -5.98 -13.91 7.97
CA SER A 72 -5.68 -15.35 7.79
C SER A 72 -4.37 -15.77 8.46
N ILE A 73 -3.32 -14.94 8.37
CA ILE A 73 -2.03 -15.16 9.03
C ILE A 73 -2.16 -15.09 10.55
N SER A 74 -2.96 -14.14 11.06
CA SER A 74 -3.19 -14.02 12.51
C SER A 74 -3.97 -15.20 13.10
N HIS A 75 -4.75 -15.91 12.28
CA HIS A 75 -5.43 -17.13 12.71
C HIS A 75 -4.48 -18.35 12.65
N SER A 76 -3.62 -18.46 11.64
CA SER A 76 -2.68 -19.58 11.52
C SER A 76 -1.49 -19.46 12.48
N HIS A 77 -1.03 -18.24 12.71
CA HIS A 77 0.00 -17.90 13.68
C HIS A 77 -0.59 -16.87 14.62
N ASN A 78 -0.53 -17.12 15.93
CA ASN A 78 -1.14 -16.29 16.98
C ASN A 78 -0.52 -14.87 17.12
N SER A 79 0.11 -14.35 16.06
CA SER A 79 0.79 -13.06 16.00
C SER A 79 0.74 -12.47 14.59
N SER A 80 0.60 -11.16 14.49
CA SER A 80 0.74 -10.37 13.25
C SER A 80 2.20 -10.15 12.82
N MET A 81 3.10 -11.00 13.31
CA MET A 81 4.53 -10.88 13.05
C MET A 81 4.86 -11.42 11.65
N SER A 82 5.89 -10.86 11.02
CA SER A 82 6.41 -11.31 9.72
C SER A 82 7.31 -12.55 9.81
N TYR A 83 7.63 -13.00 11.03
CA TYR A 83 8.49 -14.17 11.27
C TYR A 83 8.00 -15.49 10.66
N PRO A 84 6.70 -15.88 10.74
CA PRO A 84 6.25 -17.13 10.12
C PRO A 84 6.37 -17.14 8.59
N LEU A 85 6.27 -15.99 7.93
CA LEU A 85 6.52 -15.88 6.48
C LEU A 85 7.98 -16.15 6.11
N ASN A 86 8.92 -15.75 6.96
CA ASN A 86 10.36 -16.02 6.76
C ASN A 86 10.72 -17.51 6.97
N MET A 87 9.78 -18.33 7.41
CA MET A 87 9.99 -19.78 7.57
C MET A 87 9.69 -20.55 6.28
N LEU A 88 8.99 -19.93 5.33
CA LEU A 88 8.66 -20.45 3.99
C LEU A 88 9.71 -20.11 2.93
N THR A 89 10.61 -19.17 3.21
CA THR A 89 11.74 -18.75 2.35
C THR A 89 13.04 -19.35 2.85
#